data_AF-A0A6M8NS99-F1
#
_entry.id   AF-A0A6M8NS99-F1
#
_cell.length_a   1.000
_cell.length_b   1.000
_cell.length_c   1.000
_cell.angle_alpha   90.00
_cell.angle_beta   90.00
_cell.angle_gamma   90.00
#
_symmetry.space_group_name_H-M   'P 1'
#
loop_
_entity.id
_entity.type
_entity.pdbx_description
1 polymer ?
#
loop_
_entity_poly.entity_id
_entity_poly.type
_entity_poly.pdbx_seq_one_letter_code
_entity_poly.pdbx_strand_id
1 'polypeptide(L)'
;MEINSNNLINSNILQTKKFDNLNAENITKDEEQLRKVSNDFESFFLNQIMDISLRSTNIAGEGAGSDIIKSMYVQAVADSSSGTLGISDMLFDFLSKNNK
;
A
#
# COMPACT_ATOMS: atom_id res chain seq x y z
N MET A 1 -1.52 48.70 -38.92
CA MET A 1 -2.39 47.82 -38.13
C MET A 1 -1.46 47.09 -37.16
N GLU A 2 -1.30 47.63 -35.96
CA GLU A 2 -0.40 47.03 -34.96
C GLU A 2 -1.25 46.40 -33.88
N ILE A 3 -1.41 45.09 -33.97
CA ILE A 3 -2.09 44.30 -32.94
C ILE A 3 -1.07 44.14 -31.80
N ASN A 4 -1.26 44.92 -30.74
CA ASN A 4 -0.52 44.81 -29.49
C ASN A 4 -0.75 43.41 -28.88
N SER A 5 0.26 42.54 -29.03
CA SER A 5 0.19 41.12 -28.67
C SER A 5 0.48 40.85 -27.18
N ASN A 6 0.69 41.89 -26.36
CA ASN A 6 1.14 41.75 -24.97
C ASN A 6 0.03 41.37 -23.98
N ASN A 7 -1.21 41.17 -24.43
CA ASN A 7 -2.36 40.83 -23.58
C ASN A 7 -3.05 39.49 -23.94
N LEU A 8 -2.43 38.64 -24.75
CA LEU A 8 -3.06 37.42 -25.26
C LEU A 8 -2.91 36.17 -24.35
N ILE A 9 -2.13 36.25 -23.27
CA ILE A 9 -2.07 35.19 -22.26
C ILE A 9 -2.85 35.66 -21.03
N ASN A 10 -4.17 35.60 -21.10
CA ASN A 10 -5.02 35.78 -19.93
C ASN A 10 -4.97 34.49 -19.10
N SER A 11 -4.26 34.50 -17.99
CA SER A 11 -4.18 33.39 -17.02
C SER A 11 -5.56 32.91 -16.52
N ASN A 12 -6.62 33.72 -16.67
CA ASN A 12 -7.99 33.30 -16.38
C ASN A 12 -8.59 32.35 -17.45
N ILE A 13 -8.11 32.39 -18.71
CA ILE A 13 -8.54 31.45 -19.77
C ILE A 13 -7.97 30.05 -19.52
N LEU A 14 -6.77 29.98 -18.96
CA LEU A 14 -6.04 28.72 -18.71
C LEU A 14 -6.51 27.97 -17.47
N GLN A 15 -7.58 28.42 -16.78
CA GLN A 15 -8.12 27.81 -15.55
C GLN A 15 -7.03 27.32 -14.57
N THR A 16 -5.90 28.03 -14.46
CA THR A 16 -4.74 27.57 -13.67
C THR A 16 -5.10 27.44 -12.18
N LYS A 17 -6.12 28.19 -11.73
CA LYS A 17 -6.70 28.15 -10.39
C LYS A 17 -7.37 26.83 -10.00
N LYS A 18 -7.62 25.92 -10.95
CA LYS A 18 -8.11 24.55 -10.63
C LYS A 18 -7.06 23.70 -9.93
N PHE A 19 -5.78 24.05 -10.06
CA PHE A 19 -4.68 23.31 -9.47
C PHE A 19 -4.22 23.90 -8.11
N ASP A 20 -4.60 25.14 -7.80
CA ASP A 20 -4.21 25.82 -6.55
C ASP A 20 -4.84 25.21 -5.29
N ASN A 21 -5.93 24.43 -5.42
CA ASN A 21 -6.60 23.72 -4.33
C ASN A 21 -6.28 22.21 -4.27
N LEU A 22 -5.37 21.72 -5.12
CA LEU A 22 -4.85 20.36 -4.95
C LEU A 22 -3.83 20.38 -3.81
N ASN A 23 -4.32 20.24 -2.59
CA ASN A 23 -3.48 20.04 -1.42
C ASN A 23 -2.72 18.71 -1.57
N ALA A 24 -1.50 18.77 -2.12
CA ALA A 24 -0.62 17.62 -2.30
C ALA A 24 -0.47 16.78 -1.02
N GLU A 25 -0.53 17.42 0.15
CA GLU A 25 -0.46 16.78 1.46
C GLU A 25 -1.59 15.78 1.76
N ASN A 26 -2.79 15.97 1.21
CA ASN A 26 -3.91 15.03 1.42
C ASN A 26 -3.78 13.81 0.49
N ILE A 27 -3.28 14.02 -0.74
CA ILE A 27 -3.03 12.94 -1.70
C ILE A 27 -1.92 12.01 -1.17
N THR A 28 -0.86 12.57 -0.58
CA THR A 28 0.24 11.77 -0.01
C THR A 28 -0.17 10.95 1.20
N LYS A 29 -1.10 11.45 2.03
CA LYS A 29 -1.59 10.73 3.22
C LYS A 29 -2.47 9.54 2.85
N ASP A 30 -3.34 9.72 1.87
CA ASP A 30 -4.23 8.64 1.41
C ASP A 30 -3.42 7.54 0.71
N GLU A 31 -2.40 7.89 -0.07
CA GLU A 31 -1.49 6.91 -0.70
C GLU A 31 -0.64 6.15 0.33
N GLU A 32 -0.11 6.84 1.35
CA GLU A 32 0.67 6.21 2.42
C GLU A 32 -0.20 5.22 3.24
N GLN A 33 -1.43 5.63 3.59
CA GLN A 33 -2.38 4.75 4.27
C GLN A 33 -2.78 3.56 3.40
N LEU A 34 -3.02 3.78 2.10
CA LEU A 34 -3.33 2.71 1.17
C LEU A 34 -2.18 1.71 1.08
N ARG A 35 -0.93 2.20 0.97
CA ARG A 35 0.26 1.36 0.97
C ARG A 35 0.39 0.55 2.25
N LYS A 36 0.15 1.18 3.41
CA LYS A 36 0.16 0.49 4.70
C LYS A 36 -0.86 -0.64 4.73
N VAL A 37 -2.10 -0.39 4.32
CA VAL A 37 -3.15 -1.42 4.29
C VAL A 37 -2.79 -2.56 3.33
N SER A 38 -2.20 -2.25 2.17
CA SER A 38 -1.76 -3.28 1.23
C SER A 38 -0.63 -4.15 1.78
N ASN A 39 0.33 -3.55 2.49
CA ASN A 39 1.40 -4.28 3.19
C ASN A 39 0.85 -5.14 4.34
N ASP A 40 -0.05 -4.58 5.17
CA ASP A 40 -0.68 -5.30 6.29
C ASP A 40 -1.47 -6.53 5.77
N PHE A 41 -2.16 -6.38 4.63
CA PHE A 41 -2.85 -7.48 3.96
C PHE A 41 -1.89 -8.58 3.51
N GLU A 42 -0.76 -8.22 2.89
CA GLU A 42 0.24 -9.20 2.47
C GLU A 42 0.83 -9.97 3.66
N SER A 43 1.11 -9.31 4.79
CA SER A 43 1.54 -9.99 6.01
C SER A 43 0.48 -10.99 6.50
N PHE A 44 -0.77 -10.55 6.62
CA PHE A 44 -1.87 -11.43 7.06
C PHE A 44 -2.03 -12.64 6.13
N PHE A 45 -2.01 -12.41 4.82
CA PHE A 45 -2.11 -13.47 3.83
C PHE A 45 -0.95 -14.46 3.96
N LEU A 46 0.28 -13.96 4.14
CA LEU A 46 1.45 -14.81 4.31
C LEU A 46 1.42 -15.62 5.59
N ASN A 47 0.99 -15.02 6.69
CA ASN A 47 0.79 -15.76 7.92
C ASN A 47 -0.18 -16.92 7.68
N GLN A 48 -1.34 -16.65 7.07
CA GLN A 48 -2.34 -17.69 6.84
C GLN A 48 -1.83 -18.84 5.96
N ILE A 49 -1.06 -18.53 4.91
CA ILE A 49 -0.44 -19.56 4.04
C ILE A 49 0.60 -20.37 4.83
N MET A 50 1.46 -19.71 5.60
CA MET A 50 2.48 -20.38 6.39
C MET A 50 1.90 -21.22 7.53
N ASP A 51 0.85 -20.74 8.21
CA ASP A 51 0.14 -21.48 9.24
C ASP A 51 -0.43 -22.79 8.70
N ILE A 52 -1.06 -22.75 7.51
CA ILE A 52 -1.54 -23.96 6.82
C ILE A 52 -0.37 -24.86 6.41
N SER A 53 0.68 -24.28 5.82
CA SER A 53 1.82 -25.04 5.31
C SER A 53 2.62 -25.75 6.40
N LEU A 54 2.76 -25.13 7.57
CA LEU A 54 3.55 -25.63 8.69
C LEU A 54 2.71 -26.38 9.73
N ARG A 55 1.40 -26.54 9.49
CA ARG A 55 0.46 -27.17 10.43
C ARG A 55 0.89 -28.55 10.91
N SER A 56 1.45 -29.36 10.00
CA SER A 56 1.92 -30.72 10.28
C SER A 56 3.40 -30.80 10.68
N THR A 57 4.11 -29.66 10.76
CA THR A 57 5.56 -29.63 10.99
C THR A 57 5.87 -29.36 12.46
N ASN A 58 6.81 -30.13 13.04
CA ASN A 58 7.28 -29.98 14.42
C ASN A 58 8.44 -28.97 14.54
N ILE A 59 8.44 -27.91 13.72
CA ILE A 59 9.54 -26.93 13.64
C ILE A 59 9.80 -26.20 14.96
N ALA A 60 8.81 -26.13 15.84
CA ALA A 60 8.90 -25.50 17.16
C ALA A 60 8.94 -26.52 18.32
N GLY A 61 9.13 -27.81 18.03
CA GLY A 61 9.02 -28.90 19.00
C GLY A 61 7.63 -29.51 19.09
N GLU A 62 7.39 -30.28 20.16
CA GLU A 62 6.12 -30.99 20.42
C GLU A 62 5.48 -30.48 21.72
N GLY A 63 4.16 -30.27 21.72
CA GLY A 63 3.36 -29.88 22.89
C GLY A 63 2.63 -28.53 22.75
N ALA A 64 1.77 -28.19 23.72
CA ALA A 64 0.96 -26.96 23.62
C ALA A 64 1.79 -25.67 23.56
N GLY A 65 2.98 -25.66 24.18
CA GLY A 65 3.92 -24.52 24.11
C GLY A 65 4.59 -24.36 22.74
N SER A 66 4.77 -25.44 21.98
CA SER A 66 5.37 -25.36 20.65
C SER A 66 4.46 -24.68 19.65
N ASP A 67 3.14 -24.84 19.77
CA ASP A 67 2.18 -24.17 18.89
C ASP A 67 2.16 -22.66 19.11
N ILE A 68 2.38 -22.20 20.34
CA ILE A 68 2.52 -20.77 20.67
C ILE A 68 3.80 -20.22 20.01
N ILE A 69 4.94 -20.89 20.18
CA ILE A 69 6.21 -20.43 19.59
C ILE A 69 6.14 -20.46 18.06
N LYS A 70 5.51 -21.48 17.48
CA LYS A 70 5.30 -21.61 16.03
C LYS A 70 4.47 -20.46 15.48
N SER A 71 3.33 -20.15 16.10
CA SER A 71 2.47 -19.05 15.65
C SER A 71 3.17 -17.69 15.77
N MET A 72 3.91 -17.45 16.86
CA MET A 72 4.72 -16.24 17.00
C MET A 72 5.82 -16.14 15.93
N TYR A 73 6.51 -17.24 15.64
CA TYR A 73 7.55 -17.28 14.61
C TYR A 73 6.96 -17.02 13.22
N VAL A 74 5.86 -17.69 12.88
CA VAL A 74 5.17 -17.51 11.61
C VAL A 74 4.70 -16.07 11.43
N GLN A 75 4.13 -15.46 12.48
CA GLN A 75 3.74 -14.04 12.47
C GLN A 75 4.95 -13.12 12.24
N ALA A 76 6.04 -13.33 12.97
CA ALA A 76 7.25 -12.50 12.82
C ALA A 76 7.85 -12.60 11.40
N VAL A 77 7.86 -13.80 10.82
CA VAL A 77 8.31 -14.01 9.43
C VAL A 77 7.37 -13.30 8.46
N ALA A 78 6.05 -13.42 8.64
CA ALA A 78 5.07 -12.79 7.79
C ALA A 78 5.19 -11.26 7.80
N ASP A 79 5.31 -10.66 8.99
CA ASP A 79 5.46 -9.22 9.16
C ASP A 79 6.77 -8.72 8.53
N SER A 80 7.88 -9.45 8.73
CA SER A 80 9.16 -9.09 8.13
C SER A 80 9.21 -9.25 6.61
N SER A 81 8.34 -10.10 6.04
CA SER A 81 8.24 -10.37 4.61
C SER A 81 7.18 -9.52 3.92
N SER A 82 6.40 -8.73 4.68
CA SER A 82 5.42 -7.78 4.15
C SER A 82 6.10 -6.81 3.17
N GLY A 83 5.48 -6.59 2.01
CA GLY A 83 6.03 -5.71 0.98
C GLY A 83 7.05 -6.36 0.05
N THR A 84 7.40 -7.64 0.23
CA THR A 84 8.50 -8.29 -0.53
C THR A 84 8.04 -9.25 -1.62
N LEU A 85 6.82 -9.79 -1.55
CA LEU A 85 6.34 -10.82 -2.49
C LEU A 85 5.46 -10.25 -3.61
N GLY A 86 5.22 -8.94 -3.60
CA GLY A 86 4.50 -8.22 -4.66
C GLY A 86 2.98 -8.32 -4.58
N ILE A 87 2.42 -8.99 -3.57
CA ILE A 87 0.96 -9.03 -3.37
C ILE A 87 0.47 -7.65 -2.91
N SER A 88 1.22 -6.99 -2.03
CA SER A 88 0.94 -5.62 -1.59
C SER A 88 0.98 -4.65 -2.78
N ASP A 89 1.98 -4.76 -3.66
CA ASP A 89 2.08 -3.92 -4.86
C ASP A 89 0.89 -4.14 -5.80
N MET A 90 0.50 -5.40 -6.03
CA MET A 90 -0.67 -5.73 -6.87
C MET A 90 -1.96 -5.14 -6.31
N LEU A 91 -2.18 -5.26 -4.99
CA LEU A 91 -3.35 -4.73 -4.31
C LEU A 91 -3.34 -3.19 -4.31
N PHE A 92 -2.20 -2.57 -4.03
CA PHE A 92 -2.02 -1.13 -4.08
C PHE A 92 -2.33 -0.57 -5.47
N ASP A 93 -1.79 -1.20 -6.51
CA ASP A 93 -2.06 -0.83 -7.91
C ASP A 93 -3.53 -0.98 -8.28
N PHE A 94 -4.17 -2.06 -7.85
CA PHE A 94 -5.58 -2.29 -8.11
C PHE A 94 -6.45 -1.22 -7.45
N LEU A 95 -6.22 -0.95 -6.17
CA LEU A 95 -7.02 0.02 -5.40
C LEU A 95 -6.75 1.45 -5.86
N SER A 96 -5.50 1.82 -6.13
CA SER A 96 -5.15 3.17 -6.61
C SER A 96 -5.68 3.49 -8.01
N LYS A 97 -5.81 2.48 -8.88
CA LYS A 97 -6.39 2.64 -10.22
C LYS A 97 -7.92 2.67 -10.21
N ASN A 98 -8.55 1.96 -9.28
CA ASN A 98 -10.03 1.86 -9.20
C ASN A 98 -10.67 2.88 -8.25
N ASN A 99 -9.90 3.60 -7.43
CA ASN A 99 -10.36 4.75 -6.63
C ASN A 99 -10.26 6.10 -7.36
N LYS A 100 -10.02 6.11 -8.68
CA LYS A 100 -10.07 7.31 -9.54
C LYS A 100 -11.35 7.32 -10.37
#